data_AF-A0A068T2C0-F1
#
_entry.id   AF-A0A068T2C0-F1
#
_cell.length_a   1.000
_cell.length_b   1.000
_cell.length_c   1.000
_cell.angle_alpha   90.00
_cell.angle_beta   90.00
_cell.angle_gamma   90.00
#
_symmetry.space_group_name_H-M   'P 1'
#
loop_
_entity.id
_entity.type
_entity.pdbx_description
1 polymer ?
#
loop_
_entity_poly.entity_id
_entity_poly.type
_entity_poly.pdbx_seq_one_letter_code
_entity_poly.pdbx_strand_id
1 'polypeptide(L)'
;MWGGDGKAHPSDPMGRIYNDCTTFCASWAAALTGVDPASALRGTYRTAEEAHAIVEAAGGHIAFMTSHLVPLGFSRVQNPVDGDIGCVVAPAGVEGDFAEIGAVRFGPLWVSLGPAGLVGKRLNTLVAWRFPA
;
A
#
# COMPACT_ATOMS: atom_id res chain seq x y z
N MET A 1 -14.24 5.29 12.11
CA MET A 1 -14.17 4.93 13.53
C MET A 1 -13.10 3.86 13.67
N TRP A 2 -11.88 4.27 14.03
CA TRP A 2 -10.75 3.38 14.25
C TRP A 2 -10.79 2.91 15.71
N GLY A 3 -11.08 1.64 15.94
CA GLY A 3 -11.16 1.03 17.27
C GLY A 3 -10.61 -0.38 17.19
N GLY A 4 -9.36 -0.53 17.61
CA GLY A 4 -8.69 -1.82 17.73
C GLY A 4 -7.43 -1.63 18.58
N ASP A 5 -7.34 -2.41 19.64
CA ASP A 5 -6.66 -2.12 20.90
C ASP A 5 -5.12 -2.27 20.83
N GLY A 6 -4.54 -2.26 19.63
CA GLY A 6 -3.10 -2.24 19.41
C GLY A 6 -2.31 -3.39 20.04
N LYS A 7 -2.95 -4.50 20.44
CA LYS A 7 -2.25 -5.66 21.03
C LYS A 7 -2.17 -6.83 20.06
N ALA A 8 -0.97 -7.37 19.90
CA ALA A 8 -0.69 -8.58 19.14
C ALA A 8 -1.35 -9.81 19.78
N HIS A 9 -1.91 -10.71 18.96
CA HIS A 9 -2.50 -11.98 19.40
C HIS A 9 -1.44 -13.10 19.39
N PRO A 10 -1.35 -13.96 20.42
CA PRO A 10 -0.23 -14.89 20.64
C PRO A 10 -0.15 -16.10 19.69
N SER A 11 -1.01 -16.21 18.67
CA SER A 11 -1.02 -17.32 17.70
C SER A 11 -0.61 -16.93 16.27
N ASP A 12 -0.04 -15.73 16.10
CA ASP A 12 0.35 -15.20 14.79
C ASP A 12 1.88 -15.03 14.72
N PRO A 13 2.63 -15.95 14.08
CA PRO A 13 4.08 -15.89 14.02
C PRO A 13 4.63 -14.70 13.22
N MET A 14 3.76 -14.00 12.47
CA MET A 14 4.05 -12.74 11.76
C MET A 14 3.38 -11.52 12.40
N GLY A 15 2.75 -11.70 13.58
CA GLY A 15 2.22 -10.67 14.46
C GLY A 15 1.60 -9.49 13.74
N ARG A 16 0.41 -9.65 13.14
CA ARG A 16 -0.43 -8.61 12.50
C ARG A 16 0.23 -7.24 12.49
N ILE A 17 1.12 -7.05 11.52
CA ILE A 17 1.58 -5.72 11.19
C ILE A 17 0.31 -4.93 10.89
N TYR A 18 0.05 -3.87 11.67
CA TYR A 18 -1.02 -2.94 11.38
C TYR A 18 -0.71 -2.36 10.00
N ASN A 19 -1.33 -2.93 8.99
CA ASN A 19 -1.15 -2.52 7.62
C ASN A 19 -2.30 -1.55 7.29
N ASP A 20 -1.95 -0.44 6.68
CA ASP A 20 -2.82 0.36 5.83
C ASP A 20 -2.52 0.03 4.36
N CYS A 21 -3.08 0.80 3.42
CA CYS A 21 -2.89 0.51 2.00
C CYS A 21 -1.41 0.60 1.55
N THR A 22 -0.61 1.50 2.13
CA THR A 22 0.80 1.69 1.75
C THR A 22 1.70 0.63 2.38
N THR A 23 1.51 0.31 3.66
CA THR A 23 2.27 -0.74 4.36
C THR A 23 1.84 -2.16 3.96
N PHE A 24 0.61 -2.34 3.43
CA PHE A 24 0.21 -3.56 2.72
C PHE A 24 1.06 -3.78 1.46
N CYS A 25 1.18 -2.77 0.59
CA CYS A 25 2.04 -2.84 -0.60
C CYS A 25 3.50 -3.09 -0.22
N ALA A 26 3.99 -2.49 0.87
CA ALA A 26 5.32 -2.76 1.38
C ALA A 26 5.50 -4.20 1.85
N SER A 27 4.49 -4.78 2.50
CA SER A 27 4.51 -6.20 2.92
C SER A 27 4.55 -7.14 1.71
N TRP A 28 3.82 -6.81 0.64
CA TRP A 28 3.91 -7.53 -0.63
C TRP A 28 5.29 -7.41 -1.28
N ALA A 29 5.86 -6.21 -1.31
CA ALA A 29 7.24 -6.01 -1.80
C ALA A 29 8.27 -6.79 -0.96
N ALA A 30 8.08 -6.86 0.36
CA ALA A 30 8.93 -7.65 1.26
C ALA A 30 8.84 -9.14 0.95
N ALA A 31 7.65 -9.67 0.64
CA ALA A 31 7.48 -11.06 0.25
C ALA A 31 8.19 -11.39 -1.08
N LEU A 32 8.29 -10.43 -2.00
CA LEU A 32 8.98 -10.61 -3.28
C LEU A 32 10.51 -10.47 -3.16
N THR A 33 10.98 -9.55 -2.33
CA THR A 33 12.40 -9.12 -2.31
C THR A 33 13.17 -9.60 -1.08
N GLY A 34 12.49 -10.04 -0.03
CA GLY A 34 13.06 -10.27 1.29
C GLY A 34 13.36 -8.99 2.08
N VAL A 35 13.09 -7.80 1.53
CA VAL A 35 13.38 -6.51 2.14
C VAL A 35 12.10 -5.69 2.29
N ASP A 36 11.83 -5.22 3.51
CA ASP A 36 10.64 -4.41 3.79
C ASP A 36 10.90 -2.92 3.54
N PRO A 37 10.35 -2.33 2.45
CA PRO A 37 10.58 -0.91 2.16
C PRO A 37 9.97 0.00 3.23
N ALA A 38 8.92 -0.43 3.93
CA ALA A 38 8.29 0.39 4.96
C ALA A 38 8.85 0.16 6.36
N SER A 39 9.97 -0.56 6.51
CA SER A 39 10.54 -0.91 7.82
C SER A 39 10.77 0.31 8.72
N ALA A 40 11.20 1.44 8.15
CA ALA A 40 11.41 2.69 8.88
C ALA A 40 10.10 3.46 9.22
N LEU A 41 8.96 3.05 8.65
CA LEU A 41 7.65 3.70 8.83
C LEU A 41 6.70 2.88 9.70
N ARG A 42 6.92 1.57 9.83
CA ARG A 42 6.05 0.69 10.61
C ARG A 42 6.06 1.11 12.08
N GLY A 43 4.90 1.54 12.56
CA GLY A 43 4.69 1.98 13.93
C GLY A 43 5.16 3.41 14.24
N THR A 44 5.61 4.18 13.24
CA THR A 44 6.03 5.58 13.45
C THR A 44 4.89 6.59 13.41
N TYR A 45 3.73 6.19 12.89
CA TYR A 45 2.48 6.97 12.91
C TYR A 45 1.32 6.11 13.41
N ARG A 46 0.27 6.78 13.86
CA ARG A 46 -0.94 6.18 14.45
C ARG A 46 -2.23 6.73 13.87
N THR A 47 -2.19 7.87 13.18
CA THR A 47 -3.38 8.49 12.58
C THR A 47 -3.27 8.60 11.06
N ALA A 48 -4.43 8.77 10.40
CA ALA A 48 -4.50 8.97 8.96
C ALA A 48 -3.85 10.31 8.55
N GLU A 49 -3.97 11.32 9.41
CA GLU A 49 -3.39 12.65 9.19
C GLU A 49 -1.85 12.60 9.24
N GLU A 50 -1.28 11.85 10.18
CA GLU A 50 0.18 11.63 10.25
C GLU A 50 0.68 10.84 9.03
N ALA A 51 -0.05 9.81 8.61
CA ALA A 51 0.26 9.05 7.40
C ALA A 51 0.24 9.96 6.16
N HIS A 52 -0.79 10.81 6.04
CA HIS A 52 -0.94 11.75 4.93
C HIS A 52 0.20 12.78 4.94
N ALA A 53 0.58 13.31 6.10
CA ALA A 53 1.70 14.25 6.21
C ALA A 53 3.03 13.64 5.73
N ILE A 54 3.28 12.36 6.01
CA ILE A 54 4.47 11.64 5.50
C ILE A 54 4.44 11.55 3.97
N VAL A 55 3.29 11.21 3.39
CA VAL A 55 3.13 11.10 1.94
C VAL A 55 3.27 12.47 1.26
N GLU A 56 2.66 13.51 1.80
CA GLU A 56 2.78 14.87 1.30
C GLU A 56 4.23 15.38 1.38
N ALA A 57 4.93 15.10 2.48
CA ALA A 57 6.35 15.43 2.63
C ALA A 57 7.25 14.73 1.59
N ALA A 58 6.82 13.56 1.10
CA ALA A 58 7.49 12.83 0.02
C ALA A 58 7.11 13.33 -1.39
N GLY A 59 6.19 14.31 -1.50
CA GLY A 59 5.71 14.85 -2.78
C GLY A 59 4.50 14.11 -3.37
N GLY A 60 3.69 13.46 -2.52
CA GLY A 60 2.48 12.72 -2.89
C GLY A 60 2.70 11.21 -3.05
N HIS A 61 1.62 10.44 -3.25
CA HIS A 61 1.68 8.97 -3.21
C HIS A 61 2.59 8.37 -4.27
N ILE A 62 2.60 8.93 -5.49
CA ILE A 62 3.45 8.42 -6.58
C ILE A 62 4.93 8.58 -6.22
N ALA A 63 5.32 9.76 -5.71
CA ALA A 63 6.70 10.05 -5.34
C ALA A 63 7.12 9.19 -4.13
N PHE A 64 6.24 9.10 -3.13
CA PHE A 64 6.40 8.23 -1.97
C PHE A 64 6.61 6.76 -2.36
N MET A 65 5.72 6.18 -3.17
CA MET A 65 5.85 4.78 -3.59
C MET A 65 7.08 4.57 -4.48
N THR A 66 7.39 5.52 -5.36
CA THR A 66 8.60 5.45 -6.21
C THR A 66 9.87 5.40 -5.35
N SER A 67 9.99 6.26 -4.34
CA SER A 67 11.21 6.33 -3.49
C SER A 67 11.45 5.07 -2.67
N HIS A 68 10.39 4.30 -2.40
CA HIS A 68 10.45 3.06 -1.64
C HIS A 68 10.65 1.81 -2.53
N LEU A 69 10.05 1.78 -3.72
CA LEU A 69 10.07 0.60 -4.59
C LEU A 69 11.30 0.57 -5.51
N VAL A 70 11.70 1.70 -6.10
CA VAL A 70 12.80 1.74 -7.07
C VAL A 70 14.14 1.27 -6.49
N PRO A 71 14.52 1.64 -5.25
CA PRO A 71 15.75 1.12 -4.64
C PRO A 71 15.77 -0.40 -4.46
N LEU A 72 14.60 -1.04 -4.42
CA LEU A 72 14.44 -2.50 -4.34
C LEU A 72 14.45 -3.17 -5.73
N GLY A 73 14.72 -2.44 -6.81
CA GLY A 73 14.79 -2.99 -8.17
C GLY A 73 13.46 -2.97 -8.94
N PHE A 74 12.40 -2.41 -8.37
CA PHE A 74 11.15 -2.25 -9.09
C PHE A 74 11.27 -1.20 -10.21
N SER A 75 10.64 -1.48 -11.35
CA SER A 75 10.61 -0.59 -12.51
C SER A 75 9.18 -0.25 -12.91
N ARG A 76 8.96 0.97 -13.43
CA ARG A 76 7.62 1.39 -13.91
C ARG A 76 7.18 0.55 -15.11
N VAL A 77 5.89 0.22 -15.15
CA VAL A 77 5.26 -0.53 -16.25
C VAL A 77 3.98 0.15 -16.70
N GLN A 78 3.67 0.02 -18.00
CA GLN A 78 2.44 0.56 -18.61
C GLN A 78 1.31 -0.48 -18.69
N ASN A 79 1.67 -1.77 -18.76
CA ASN A 79 0.73 -2.88 -18.85
C ASN A 79 0.86 -3.73 -17.59
N PRO A 80 0.16 -3.36 -16.49
CA PRO A 80 0.27 -4.06 -15.23
C PRO A 80 -0.31 -5.47 -15.32
N VAL A 81 0.37 -6.43 -14.71
CA VAL A 81 -0.02 -7.84 -14.58
C VAL A 81 -0.07 -8.23 -13.10
N ASP A 82 -0.54 -9.43 -12.83
CA ASP A 82 -0.69 -9.95 -11.47
C ASP A 82 0.62 -9.83 -10.68
N GLY A 83 0.50 -9.33 -9.45
CA GLY A 83 1.63 -9.08 -8.55
C GLY A 83 2.31 -7.72 -8.72
N ASP A 84 2.01 -6.95 -9.77
CA ASP A 84 2.50 -5.57 -9.86
C ASP A 84 1.91 -4.69 -8.75
N ILE A 85 2.72 -3.78 -8.22
CA ILE A 85 2.29 -2.79 -7.23
C ILE A 85 1.88 -1.53 -7.98
N GLY A 86 0.79 -0.88 -7.59
CA GLY A 86 0.30 0.33 -8.26
C GLY A 86 -0.20 1.39 -7.31
N CYS A 87 -0.10 2.64 -7.77
CA CYS A 87 -0.87 3.75 -7.23
C CYS A 87 -2.14 3.87 -8.09
N VAL A 88 -3.30 3.80 -7.44
CA VAL A 88 -4.62 3.77 -8.09
C VAL A 88 -5.53 4.80 -7.44
N VAL A 89 -6.56 5.21 -8.18
CA VAL A 89 -7.60 6.12 -7.66
C VAL A 89 -8.78 5.30 -7.14
N ALA A 90 -9.14 5.47 -5.87
CA ALA A 90 -10.28 4.83 -5.24
C ALA A 90 -11.27 5.87 -4.66
N PRO A 91 -12.58 5.58 -4.66
CA PRO A 91 -13.54 6.40 -3.94
C PRO A 91 -13.21 6.47 -2.45
N ALA A 92 -13.23 7.67 -1.89
CA ALA A 92 -13.03 7.98 -0.49
C ALA A 92 -14.27 8.69 0.07
N GLY A 93 -14.62 8.40 1.32
CA GLY A 93 -15.76 9.05 1.98
C GLY A 93 -17.13 8.70 1.38
N VAL A 94 -18.10 9.58 1.61
CA VAL A 94 -19.52 9.40 1.24
C VAL A 94 -19.94 10.31 0.08
N GLU A 95 -19.18 11.39 -0.18
CA GLU A 95 -19.53 12.45 -1.14
C GLU A 95 -18.74 12.39 -2.47
N GLY A 96 -18.41 11.18 -2.95
CA GLY A 96 -17.80 11.02 -4.27
C GLY A 96 -16.37 11.56 -4.39
N ASP A 97 -15.71 11.83 -3.26
CA ASP A 97 -14.30 12.14 -3.23
C ASP A 97 -13.47 10.94 -3.71
N PHE A 98 -12.29 11.23 -4.24
CA PHE A 98 -11.36 10.21 -4.69
C PHE A 98 -10.00 10.41 -4.02
N ALA A 99 -9.38 9.30 -3.64
CA ALA A 99 -8.05 9.28 -3.05
C ALA A 99 -7.11 8.37 -3.85
N GLU A 100 -5.85 8.78 -3.91
CA GLU A 100 -4.76 7.93 -4.36
C GLU A 100 -4.43 6.91 -3.27
N ILE A 101 -4.32 5.63 -3.64
CA ILE A 101 -3.97 4.56 -2.71
C ILE A 101 -2.99 3.57 -3.36
N GLY A 102 -2.21 2.89 -2.52
CA GLY A 102 -1.44 1.72 -2.92
C GLY A 102 -2.33 0.48 -3.10
N ALA A 103 -2.08 -0.29 -4.16
CA ALA A 103 -2.74 -1.57 -4.42
C ALA A 103 -1.81 -2.57 -5.11
N VAL A 104 -2.17 -3.85 -5.07
CA VAL A 104 -1.51 -4.95 -5.80
C VAL A 104 -2.44 -5.48 -6.88
N ARG A 105 -1.92 -5.69 -8.09
CA ARG A 105 -2.70 -6.17 -9.22
C ARG A 105 -3.06 -7.64 -9.06
N PHE A 106 -4.33 -7.98 -9.32
CA PHE A 106 -4.83 -9.35 -9.33
C PHE A 106 -5.96 -9.52 -10.37
N GLY A 107 -5.65 -10.15 -11.49
CA GLY A 107 -6.51 -10.27 -12.65
C GLY A 107 -6.97 -8.89 -13.16
N PRO A 108 -8.29 -8.63 -13.28
CA PRO A 108 -8.81 -7.33 -13.68
C PRO A 108 -8.92 -6.33 -12.51
N LEU A 109 -8.52 -6.71 -11.29
CA LEU A 109 -8.74 -5.94 -10.06
C LEU A 109 -7.42 -5.41 -9.49
N TRP A 110 -7.58 -4.41 -8.63
CA TRP A 110 -6.56 -3.90 -7.74
C TRP A 110 -6.98 -4.22 -6.30
N VAL A 111 -6.11 -4.93 -5.59
CA VAL A 111 -6.30 -5.33 -4.20
C VAL A 111 -5.62 -4.33 -3.29
N SER A 112 -6.39 -3.75 -2.38
CA SER A 112 -5.89 -2.82 -1.36
C SER A 112 -6.46 -3.18 0.00
N LEU A 113 -5.86 -2.68 1.06
CA LEU A 113 -6.35 -2.88 2.42
C LEU A 113 -7.31 -1.76 2.80
N GLY A 114 -8.56 -2.12 3.09
CA GLY A 114 -9.59 -1.23 3.60
C GLY A 114 -10.01 -1.56 5.03
N PRO A 115 -10.95 -0.81 5.62
CA PRO A 115 -11.36 -1.00 7.02
C PRO A 115 -11.92 -2.39 7.34
N ALA A 116 -12.51 -3.06 6.34
CA ALA A 116 -13.07 -4.41 6.47
C ALA A 116 -12.08 -5.53 6.07
N GLY A 117 -10.82 -5.20 5.75
CA GLY A 117 -9.81 -6.14 5.25
C GLY A 117 -9.46 -5.90 3.78
N LEU A 118 -8.98 -6.95 3.10
CA LEU A 118 -8.58 -6.87 1.70
C LEU A 118 -9.79 -6.66 0.80
N VAL A 119 -9.69 -5.70 -0.11
CA VAL A 119 -10.75 -5.34 -1.04
C VAL A 119 -10.18 -5.30 -2.45
N GLY A 120 -10.73 -6.15 -3.33
CA GLY A 120 -10.45 -6.13 -4.77
C GLY A 120 -11.49 -5.29 -5.51
N LYS A 121 -11.06 -4.23 -6.20
CA LYS A 121 -11.93 -3.38 -7.03
C LYS A 121 -11.30 -3.11 -8.39
N ARG A 122 -12.14 -2.84 -9.39
CA ARG A 122 -11.67 -2.26 -10.64
C ARG A 122 -11.44 -0.77 -10.39
N LEU A 123 -10.18 -0.35 -10.45
CA LEU A 123 -9.74 1.02 -10.14
C LEU A 123 -8.90 1.57 -11.28
N ASN A 124 -8.88 2.89 -11.42
CA ASN A 124 -8.05 3.57 -12.41
C ASN A 124 -6.60 3.55 -11.95
N THR A 125 -5.72 3.00 -12.79
CA THR A 125 -4.28 2.99 -12.53
C THR A 125 -3.66 4.34 -12.88
N LEU A 126 -2.94 4.95 -11.93
CA LEU A 126 -2.12 6.14 -12.21
C LEU A 126 -0.71 5.73 -12.64
N VAL A 127 -0.13 4.77 -11.92
CA VAL A 127 1.20 4.22 -12.19
C VAL A 127 1.30 2.83 -11.57
N ALA A 128 2.10 1.96 -12.19
CA ALA A 128 2.40 0.64 -11.67
C ALA A 128 3.90 0.35 -11.76
N TRP A 129 4.36 -0.53 -10.87
CA TRP A 129 5.74 -0.98 -10.75
C TRP A 129 5.79 -2.51 -10.69
N ARG A 130 6.81 -3.06 -11.33
CA ARG A 130 7.08 -4.49 -11.38
C ARG A 130 8.45 -4.79 -10.80
N PHE A 131 8.53 -5.81 -9.95
CA PHE A 131 9.80 -6.40 -9.58
C PHE A 131 10.24 -7.38 -10.67
N PRO A 132 11.49 -7.32 -11.17
CA PRO A 132 11.99 -8.32 -12.10
C PRO A 132 11.97 -9.69 -11.41
N ALA A 133 11.26 -10.63 -12.01
CA ALA A 133 11.23 -12.03 -11.55
C ALA A 133 12.59 -12.71 -11.74
#